data_AF-A0A2V7FAN5-F1
#
_entry.id   AF-A0A2V7FAN5-F1
#
_cell.length_a   1.000
_cell.length_b   1.000
_cell.length_c   1.000
_cell.angle_alpha   90.00
_cell.angle_beta   90.00
_cell.angle_gamma   90.00
#
_symmetry.space_group_name_H-M   'P 1'
#
loop_
_entity.id
_entity.type
_entity.pdbx_description
1 polymer ?
#
loop_
_entity_poly.entity_id
_entity_poly.type
_entity_poly.pdbx_seq_one_letter_code
_entity_poly.pdbx_strand_id
1 'polypeptide(L)' 'MTRIVALLLSLLLLAWGAGSAKDRLQELVWDFQLVPLDAATPPAFTLESLDGTTVSLAQFRGRPVLVYFWHST' A
#
# COMPACT_ATOMS: atom_id res chain seq x y z
N MET A 1 -12.95 -29.89 28.72
CA MET A 1 -12.84 -30.05 27.25
C MET A 1 -13.64 -29.01 26.46
N THR A 2 -14.91 -28.76 26.78
CA THR A 2 -15.81 -27.83 26.03
C THR A 2 -15.34 -26.38 25.96
N ARG A 3 -14.70 -25.83 27.01
CA ARG A 3 -14.21 -24.43 27.01
C ARG A 3 -13.04 -24.19 26.04
N ILE A 4 -12.15 -25.18 25.88
CA ILE A 4 -11.00 -25.11 24.98
C ILE A 4 -11.48 -25.14 23.53
N VAL A 5 -12.44 -26.03 23.22
CA VAL A 5 -13.06 -26.10 21.90
C VAL A 5 -13.78 -24.80 21.55
N ALA A 6 -14.51 -24.21 22.49
CA ALA A 6 -15.17 -22.91 22.29
C ALA A 6 -14.16 -21.79 22.02
N LEU A 7 -13.05 -21.72 22.78
CA LEU A 7 -12.01 -20.70 22.56
C LEU A 7 -11.30 -20.86 21.22
N LEU A 8 -11.02 -22.09 20.78
CA LEU A 8 -10.43 -22.36 19.47
C LEU A 8 -11.37 -21.98 18.33
N LEU A 9 -12.67 -22.27 18.47
CA LEU A 9 -13.71 -21.84 17.52
C LEU A 9 -13.83 -20.31 17.46
N SER A 10 -13.80 -19.63 18.61
CA SER A 10 -13.82 -18.16 18.66
C SER A 10 -12.57 -17.55 18.01
N LEU A 11 -11.40 -18.14 18.21
CA LEU A 11 -10.15 -17.68 17.61
C LEU A 11 -10.13 -17.88 16.09
N LEU A 12 -10.69 -19.01 15.62
CA LEU A 12 -10.83 -19.32 14.20
C LEU A 12 -11.80 -18.36 13.49
N LEU A 13 -12.90 -17.98 14.16
CA LEU A 13 -13.87 -17.00 13.66
C LEU A 13 -13.27 -15.58 13.58
N LEU A 14 -12.44 -15.19 14.55
CA LEU A 14 -11.73 -13.91 14.55
C LEU A 14 -10.69 -13.82 13.43
N ALA A 15 -10.00 -14.92 13.11
CA ALA A 15 -9.07 -14.99 11.99
C ALA A 15 -9.76 -14.88 10.62
N TRP A 16 -11.06 -15.22 10.54
CA TRP A 16 -11.84 -15.14 9.30
C TRP A 16 -12.42 -13.74 9.03
N GLY A 17 -12.69 -12.94 10.07
CA GLY A 17 -13.35 -11.65 9.95
C GLY A 17 -12.44 -10.48 9.57
N ALA A 18 -11.13 -10.60 9.76
CA ALA A 18 -10.16 -9.59 9.37
C ALA A 18 -9.74 -9.80 7.92
N GLY A 19 -10.51 -9.25 6.97
CA GLY A 19 -10.08 -9.16 5.57
C GLY A 19 -8.65 -8.62 5.50
N SER A 20 -7.78 -9.30 4.75
CA SER A 20 -6.35 -9.00 4.80
C SER A 20 -6.08 -7.62 4.19
N ALA A 21 -4.99 -6.96 4.61
CA ALA A 21 -4.56 -5.71 3.98
C ALA A 21 -4.38 -5.86 2.46
N LYS A 22 -4.03 -7.07 2.01
CA LYS A 22 -3.94 -7.43 0.59
C LYS A 22 -5.31 -7.38 -0.11
N ASP A 23 -6.35 -7.93 0.51
CA ASP A 23 -7.70 -7.93 -0.06
C ASP A 23 -8.23 -6.50 -0.20
N ARG A 24 -7.97 -5.66 0.80
CA ARG A 24 -8.32 -4.23 0.76
C ARG A 24 -7.56 -3.47 -0.32
N LEU A 25 -6.26 -3.73 -0.47
CA LEU A 25 -5.47 -3.14 -1.55
C LEU A 25 -5.96 -3.61 -2.92
N GLN A 26 -6.35 -4.88 -3.07
CA GLN A 26 -6.90 -5.43 -4.31
C GLN A 26 -8.20 -4.74 -4.72
N GLU A 27 -9.10 -4.48 -3.76
CA GLU A 27 -10.35 -3.73 -3.96
C GLU A 27 -10.06 -2.31 -4.47
N LEU A 28 -9.13 -1.60 -3.81
CA LEU A 28 -8.74 -0.25 -4.23
C LEU A 28 -8.07 -0.22 -5.62
N VAL A 29 -7.20 -1.20 -5.92
CA VAL A 29 -6.58 -1.33 -7.25
C VAL A 29 -7.64 -1.45 -8.33
N TRP A 30 -8.69 -2.22 -8.07
CA TRP A 30 -9.80 -2.38 -9.01
C TRP A 30 -10.60 -1.08 -9.16
N ASP A 31 -11.00 -0.47 -8.05
CA ASP A 31 -11.84 0.73 -8.03
C ASP A 31 -11.16 1.94 -8.69
N PHE A 32 -9.86 2.09 -8.47
CA PHE A 32 -9.06 3.15 -9.07
C PHE A 32 -8.48 2.79 -10.45
N GLN A 33 -8.82 1.61 -10.99
CA GLN A 33 -8.31 1.10 -12.27
C GLN A 33 -6.77 1.13 -12.34
N LEU A 34 -6.11 0.86 -11.21
CA LEU A 34 -4.66 0.85 -11.13
C LEU A 34 -4.13 -0.41 -11.79
N VAL A 35 -3.03 -0.28 -12.52
CA VAL A 35 -2.24 -1.43 -12.98
C VAL A 35 -1.08 -1.58 -12.00
N PRO A 36 -1.06 -2.62 -11.15
CA PRO A 36 0.11 -2.92 -10.35
C PRO A 36 1.27 -3.15 -11.32
N LEU A 37 2.29 -2.31 -11.22
CA LEU A 37 3.57 -2.65 -11.80
C LEU A 37 4.12 -3.79 -10.95
N ASP A 38 4.71 -4.79 -11.60
CA ASP A 38 5.53 -5.78 -10.90
C ASP A 38 6.55 -5.05 -10.01
N ALA A 39 7.10 -5.72 -8.99
CA ALA A 39 8.02 -5.13 -8.00
C ALA A 39 9.39 -4.68 -8.58
N ALA A 40 9.40 -4.12 -9.78
CA ALA A 40 10.49 -3.38 -10.36
C ALA A 40 10.82 -2.18 -9.46
N THR A 41 12.10 -2.02 -9.18
CA THR A 41 12.60 -0.83 -8.51
C THR A 41 12.27 0.38 -9.38
N PRO A 42 11.59 1.42 -8.85
CA PRO A 42 11.30 2.60 -9.64
C PRO A 42 12.61 3.26 -10.11
N PRO A 43 12.64 3.87 -11.30
CA PRO A 43 13.80 4.61 -11.77
C PRO A 43 14.24 5.66 -10.75
N ALA A 44 15.54 5.81 -10.55
CA ALA A 44 16.05 6.91 -9.77
C ALA A 44 15.74 8.22 -10.49
N PHE A 45 15.12 9.16 -9.78
CA PHE A 45 14.94 10.52 -10.27
C PHE A 45 15.09 11.54 -9.16
N THR A 46 15.39 12.76 -9.59
CA THR A 46 15.56 13.94 -8.75
C THR A 46 14.83 15.09 -9.44
N LEU A 47 14.06 15.85 -8.66
CA LEU A 47 13.29 16.99 -9.14
C LEU A 47 13.56 18.20 -8.26
N GLU A 48 13.35 19.38 -8.84
CA GLU A 48 13.23 20.61 -8.06
C GLU A 48 11.81 20.65 -7.45
N SER A 49 11.73 20.91 -6.16
CA SER A 49 10.47 21.16 -5.46
C SER A 49 9.95 22.56 -5.80
N LEU A 50 8.69 22.82 -5.44
CA LEU A 50 8.08 24.14 -5.62
C LEU A 50 8.81 25.25 -4.84
N ASP A 51 9.54 24.89 -3.79
CA ASP A 51 10.32 25.80 -2.95
C ASP A 51 11.79 25.94 -3.44
N GLY A 52 12.12 25.40 -4.61
CA GLY A 52 13.46 25.46 -5.22
C GLY A 52 14.48 24.48 -4.63
N THR A 53 14.09 23.67 -3.65
CA THR A 53 14.98 22.64 -3.08
C THR A 53 15.00 21.40 -3.96
N THR A 54 16.17 20.77 -4.09
CA THR A 54 16.33 19.52 -4.83
C THR A 54 15.89 18.31 -3.99
N VAL A 55 14.97 17.50 -4.52
CA VAL A 55 14.41 16.32 -3.85
C VAL A 55 14.68 15.08 -4.70
N SER A 56 15.16 14.01 -4.07
CA SER A 56 15.39 12.71 -4.73
C SER A 56 14.43 11.66 -4.20
N LEU A 57 13.94 10.78 -5.08
CA LEU A 57 13.08 9.65 -4.67
C LEU A 57 13.77 8.77 -3.59
N ALA A 58 15.10 8.66 -3.64
CA ALA A 58 15.87 7.87 -2.68
C ALA A 58 15.77 8.36 -1.23
N GLN A 59 15.39 9.62 -1.01
CA GLN A 59 15.19 10.19 0.33
C GLN A 59 13.96 9.62 1.04
N PHE A 60 13.04 8.97 0.31
CA PHE A 60 11.80 8.41 0.85
C PHE A 60 11.81 6.88 1.01
N ARG A 61 12.98 6.23 0.95
CA ARG A 61 13.09 4.77 1.13
C ARG A 61 12.43 4.30 2.43
N GLY A 62 11.80 3.13 2.37
CA GLY A 62 11.09 2.53 3.50
C GLY A 62 9.72 3.15 3.79
N ARG A 63 9.26 4.09 2.97
CA ARG A 63 7.95 4.74 3.10
C ARG A 63 7.15 4.57 1.80
N PRO A 64 5.83 4.33 1.87
CA PRO A 64 4.99 4.40 0.68
C PRO A 64 4.97 5.84 0.13
N VAL A 65 5.12 6.00 -1.19
CA VAL A 65 5.16 7.30 -1.89
C VAL A 65 4.22 7.27 -3.09
N LEU A 66 3.41 8.32 -3.25
CA LEU A 66 2.60 8.56 -4.44
C LEU A 66 3.29 9.60 -5.34
N VAL A 67 3.62 9.24 -6.57
CA VAL A 67 4.13 10.18 -7.58
C VAL A 67 2.97 10.57 -8.50
N TYR A 68 2.64 11.86 -8.52
CA TYR A 68 1.54 12.42 -9.29
C TYR A 68 2.06 13.42 -10.32
N PHE A 69 1.92 13.08 -11.60
CA PHE A 69 2.26 13.97 -12.71
C PHE A 69 1.05 14.83 -13.07
N TRP A 70 1.25 16.13 -13.15
CA TRP A 70 0.21 17.09 -13.47
C TRP A 70 0.77 18.20 -14.35
N HIS A 71 -0.13 18.89 -15.05
CA HIS A 71 0.19 19.98 -15.95
C HIS A 71 -0.83 21.10 -15.72
N SER A 72 -0.35 22.32 -15.51
CA SER A 72 -1.17 23.52 -15.35
C SER A 72 -0.95 24.38 -16.58
N THR A 73 -1.88 24.31 -17.52
CA THR A 73 -1.97 25.27 -18.65
C THR A 73 -3.13 26.20 -18.43
#